data_AF-A0A0F8K3S3-F1
#
_entry.id   AF-A0A0F8K3S3-F1
#
_cell.length_a   1.000
_cell.length_b   1.000
_cell.length_c   1.000
_cell.angle_alpha   90.00
_cell.angle_beta   90.00
_cell.angle_gamma   90.00
#
_symmetry.space_group_name_H-M   'P 1'
#
loop_
_entity.id
_entity.type
_entity.pdbx_description
1 polymer ?
#
loop_
_entity_poly.entity_id
_entity_poly.type
_entity_poly.pdbx_seq_one_letter_code
_entity_poly.pdbx_strand_id
1 'polypeptide(L)'
;MVVKTTKPVKKVSARKSKPVSKKQYAMIVTAKISYGPFKDKSLAAAAYNKVQQVPRAQISKLAKTARGYAFSASMLYGLKNAAQKASAIKTIKTHAPTAKISFRKA
;
A
#
# COMPACT_ATOMS: atom_id res chain seq x y z
N MET A 1 -59.86 10.78 -8.91
CA MET A 1 -58.98 11.03 -10.08
C MET A 1 -57.55 11.19 -9.60
N VAL A 2 -56.61 10.55 -10.30
CA VAL A 2 -55.23 10.28 -9.89
C VAL A 2 -54.34 11.49 -10.12
N VAL A 3 -53.67 12.01 -9.09
CA VAL A 3 -52.61 13.03 -9.26
C VAL A 3 -51.26 12.38 -9.00
N LYS A 4 -50.65 11.86 -10.06
CA LYS A 4 -49.25 11.39 -10.07
C LYS A 4 -48.34 12.60 -10.22
N THR A 5 -47.74 13.08 -9.13
CA THR A 5 -46.63 14.03 -9.21
C THR A 5 -45.31 13.28 -9.35
N THR A 6 -44.89 13.03 -10.59
CA THR A 6 -43.54 12.55 -10.92
C THR A 6 -42.53 13.68 -10.71
N LYS A 7 -41.72 13.60 -9.66
CA LYS A 7 -40.57 14.49 -9.45
C LYS A 7 -39.50 14.16 -10.51
N PRO A 8 -38.92 15.14 -11.23
CA PRO A 8 -37.81 14.86 -12.13
C PRO A 8 -36.57 14.53 -11.30
N VAL A 9 -36.10 13.28 -11.40
CA VAL A 9 -34.82 12.85 -10.84
C VAL A 9 -33.72 13.63 -11.55
N LYS A 10 -33.16 14.63 -10.87
CA LYS A 10 -32.03 15.42 -11.33
C LYS A 10 -30.86 14.46 -11.56
N LYS A 11 -30.61 14.12 -12.82
CA LYS A 11 -29.50 13.25 -13.25
C LYS A 11 -28.21 13.89 -12.77
N VAL A 12 -27.66 13.39 -11.66
CA VAL A 12 -26.36 13.82 -11.14
C VAL A 12 -25.34 13.41 -12.19
N SER A 13 -24.95 14.37 -13.03
CA SER A 13 -23.92 14.22 -14.04
C SER A 13 -22.72 13.57 -13.37
N ALA A 14 -22.40 12.33 -13.77
CA ALA A 14 -21.20 11.64 -13.32
C ALA A 14 -20.03 12.61 -13.44
N ARG A 15 -19.42 12.94 -12.31
CA ARG A 15 -18.25 13.81 -12.24
C ARG A 15 -17.21 13.17 -13.14
N LYS A 16 -17.02 13.69 -14.36
CA LYS A 16 -15.93 13.30 -15.24
C LYS A 16 -14.66 13.57 -14.46
N SER A 17 -14.09 12.53 -13.86
CA SER A 17 -12.77 12.55 -13.27
C SER A 17 -11.82 12.95 -14.38
N LYS A 18 -11.33 14.20 -14.32
CA LYS A 18 -10.27 14.65 -15.22
C LYS A 18 -9.14 13.62 -15.14
N PRO A 19 -8.61 13.10 -16.26
CA PRO A 19 -7.46 12.22 -16.20
C PRO A 19 -6.35 12.99 -15.50
N VAL A 20 -5.87 12.47 -14.36
CA VAL A 20 -4.77 13.05 -13.59
C VAL A 20 -3.48 12.78 -14.38
N SER A 21 -3.33 13.45 -15.52
CA SER A 21 -2.14 13.38 -16.36
C SER A 21 -1.23 14.56 -16.02
N LYS A 22 -0.42 14.37 -14.98
CA LYS A 22 0.95 14.89 -14.90
C LYS A 22 1.76 13.83 -14.18
N LYS A 23 2.79 13.28 -14.83
CA LYS A 23 3.76 12.37 -14.20
C LYS A 23 4.45 13.11 -13.04
N GLN A 24 3.82 13.09 -11.86
CA GLN A 24 4.30 13.77 -10.65
C GLN A 24 5.55 13.08 -10.08
N TYR A 25 5.83 11.87 -10.57
CA TYR A 25 6.94 11.02 -10.18
C TYR A 25 7.64 10.53 -11.45
N ALA A 26 8.97 10.37 -11.39
CA ALA A 26 9.75 9.78 -12.46
C ALA A 26 9.78 8.24 -12.35
N MET A 27 9.62 7.71 -11.14
CA MET A 27 9.72 6.28 -10.85
C MET A 27 8.82 5.88 -9.68
N ILE A 28 8.25 4.69 -9.73
CA ILE A 28 7.49 4.06 -8.65
C ILE A 28 8.35 2.93 -8.07
N VAL A 29 8.57 2.96 -6.76
CA VAL A 29 9.13 1.83 -6.01
C VAL A 29 7.99 1.09 -5.38
N THR A 30 7.96 -0.22 -5.62
CA THR A 30 7.10 -1.14 -4.89
C THR A 30 8.00 -2.07 -4.09
N ALA A 31 7.92 -2.03 -2.77
CA ALA A 31 8.49 -3.08 -1.94
C ALA A 31 7.37 -3.98 -1.46
N LYS A 32 7.55 -5.29 -1.61
CA LYS A 32 6.65 -6.29 -1.06
C LYS A 32 7.44 -7.18 -0.13
N ILE A 33 6.89 -7.44 1.03
CA ILE A 33 7.45 -8.36 1.99
C ILE A 33 6.37 -9.31 2.47
N SER A 34 6.75 -10.58 2.55
CA SER A 34 5.95 -11.61 3.20
C SER A 34 6.74 -12.05 4.42
N TYR A 35 6.15 -11.87 5.60
CA TYR A 35 6.74 -12.25 6.87
C TYR A 35 6.05 -13.50 7.40
N GLY A 36 6.86 -14.49 7.77
CA GLY A 36 6.41 -15.72 8.43
C GLY A 36 6.48 -16.97 7.53
N PRO A 37 5.91 -18.10 7.99
CA PRO A 37 5.13 -18.23 9.22
C PRO A 37 6.02 -18.25 10.48
N PHE A 38 5.71 -17.39 11.46
CA PHE A 38 6.31 -17.40 12.79
C PHE A 38 5.58 -18.39 13.69
N LYS A 39 6.29 -19.15 14.50
CA LYS A 39 5.68 -20.08 15.47
C LYS A 39 4.81 -19.33 16.49
N ASP A 40 5.31 -18.19 16.98
CA ASP A 40 4.66 -17.42 18.05
C ASP A 40 4.02 -16.13 17.57
N LYS A 41 2.85 -15.82 18.16
CA LYS A 41 2.13 -14.57 17.93
C LYS A 41 2.96 -13.35 18.34
N SER A 42 3.75 -13.48 19.43
CA SER A 42 4.59 -12.39 19.95
C SER A 42 5.69 -11.99 18.95
N LEU A 43 6.38 -12.97 18.36
CA LEU A 43 7.40 -12.72 17.33
C LEU A 43 6.79 -12.07 16.09
N ALA A 44 5.63 -12.57 15.67
CA ALA A 44 4.90 -11.99 14.54
C ALA A 44 4.45 -10.54 14.83
N ALA A 45 4.00 -10.24 16.05
CA ALA A 45 3.61 -8.90 16.47
C ALA A 45 4.81 -7.93 16.56
N ALA A 46 5.97 -8.40 17.05
CA ALA A 46 7.19 -7.60 17.07
C ALA A 46 7.64 -7.23 15.65
N ALA A 47 7.61 -8.18 14.72
CA ALA A 47 7.89 -7.92 13.31
C ALA A 47 6.85 -6.97 12.68
N TYR A 48 5.57 -7.16 12.98
CA TYR A 48 4.49 -6.30 12.52
C TYR A 48 4.71 -4.84 12.94
N ASN A 49 5.02 -4.62 14.22
CA ASN A 49 5.27 -3.28 14.78
C ASN A 49 6.48 -2.60 14.13
N LYS A 50 7.56 -3.35 13.83
CA LYS A 50 8.73 -2.80 13.12
C LYS A 50 8.39 -2.32 11.71
N VAL A 51 7.59 -3.09 10.97
CA VAL A 51 7.19 -2.73 9.60
C VAL A 51 6.19 -1.57 9.61
N GLN A 52 5.38 -1.44 10.66
CA GLN A 52 4.43 -0.34 10.84
C GLN A 52 5.10 1.02 10.97
N GLN A 53 6.36 1.06 11.40
CA GLN A 53 7.15 2.30 11.43
C GLN A 53 7.55 2.80 10.04
N VAL A 54 7.43 1.97 9.00
CA VAL A 54 7.81 2.36 7.65
C VAL A 54 6.74 3.28 7.05
N PRO A 55 7.10 4.53 6.68
CA PRO A 55 6.13 5.47 6.13
C PRO A 55 5.49 4.90 4.87
N ARG A 56 4.16 4.97 4.75
CA ARG A 56 3.40 4.46 3.59
C ARG A 56 3.42 2.94 3.40
N ALA A 57 3.76 2.19 4.45
CA ALA A 57 3.57 0.74 4.45
C ALA A 57 2.09 0.39 4.59
N GLN A 58 1.59 -0.40 3.65
CA GLN A 58 0.31 -1.09 3.73
C GLN A 58 0.56 -2.50 4.24
N ILE A 59 0.22 -2.74 5.49
CA ILE A 59 0.43 -4.01 6.16
C ILE A 59 -0.90 -4.75 6.22
N SER A 60 -0.94 -6.00 5.77
CA SER A 60 -2.10 -6.86 5.93
C SER A 60 -2.29 -7.20 7.40
N LYS A 61 -3.52 -7.57 7.80
CA LYS A 61 -3.77 -8.10 9.14
C LYS A 61 -2.88 -9.33 9.40
N LEU A 62 -2.45 -9.48 10.64
CA LEU A 62 -1.71 -10.64 11.11
C LEU A 62 -2.65 -11.85 11.12
N ALA A 63 -2.37 -12.81 10.25
CA ALA A 63 -3.22 -13.98 10.03
C ALA A 63 -2.59 -15.22 10.66
N LYS A 64 -3.42 -16.05 11.31
CA LYS A 64 -3.02 -17.40 11.75
C LYS A 64 -3.15 -18.35 10.57
N THR A 65 -2.06 -19.02 10.24
CA THR A 65 -1.93 -20.05 9.21
C THR A 65 -1.72 -21.41 9.88
N ALA A 66 -1.83 -22.50 9.11
CA ALA A 66 -1.57 -23.86 9.61
C ALA A 66 -0.15 -24.04 10.19
N ARG A 67 0.81 -23.20 9.78
CA ARG A 67 2.23 -23.30 10.19
C ARG A 67 2.64 -22.24 11.23
N GLY A 68 1.71 -21.41 11.71
CA GLY A 68 2.00 -20.29 12.62
C GLY A 68 1.35 -18.98 12.18
N TYR A 69 1.92 -17.84 12.50
CA TYR A 69 1.39 -16.51 12.17
C TYR A 69 2.16 -15.87 11.02
N ALA A 70 1.45 -15.27 10.07
CA ALA A 70 2.05 -14.60 8.93
C ALA A 70 1.35 -13.27 8.64
N PHE A 71 2.09 -12.36 8.00
CA PHE A 71 1.52 -11.14 7.44
C PHE A 71 2.31 -10.73 6.20
N SER A 72 1.68 -9.93 5.36
CA SER A 72 2.32 -9.31 4.21
C SER A 72 2.33 -7.81 4.41
N ALA A 73 3.34 -7.14 3.87
CA ALA A 73 3.34 -5.70 3.74
C ALA A 73 3.76 -5.30 2.34
N SER A 74 3.18 -4.21 1.87
CA SER A 74 3.54 -3.58 0.61
C SER A 74 3.77 -2.09 0.84
N MET A 75 4.77 -1.53 0.19
CA MET A 75 5.11 -0.11 0.31
C MET A 75 5.21 0.46 -1.10
N LEU A 76 4.55 1.58 -1.33
CA LEU A 76 4.55 2.27 -2.62
C LEU A 76 5.09 3.69 -2.44
N TYR A 77 6.21 3.97 -3.12
CA TYR A 77 6.81 5.30 -3.15
C TYR A 77 6.84 5.83 -4.57
N GLY A 78 6.20 6.97 -4.79
CA GLY A 78 6.46 7.80 -5.96
C GLY A 78 7.74 8.60 -5.73
N LEU A 79 8.73 8.40 -6.58
CA LEU A 79 10.04 9.06 -6.51
C LEU A 79 10.24 9.99 -7.68
N LYS A 80 10.84 11.15 -7.40
CA LYS A 80 11.21 12.14 -8.42
C LYS A 80 12.65 11.98 -8.89
N ASN A 81 13.57 11.72 -7.95
CA ASN A 81 15.01 11.76 -8.20
C ASN A 81 15.73 10.49 -7.66
N ALA A 82 16.96 10.25 -8.12
CA ALA A 82 17.80 9.12 -7.68
C ALA A 82 18.14 9.16 -6.18
N ALA A 83 18.30 10.35 -5.59
CA ALA A 83 18.53 10.47 -4.14
C ALA A 83 17.37 9.89 -3.31
N GLN A 84 16.12 10.19 -3.70
CA GLN A 84 14.93 9.65 -3.03
C GLN A 84 14.83 8.13 -3.19
N LYS A 85 15.36 7.57 -4.28
CA LYS A 85 15.49 6.12 -4.48
C LYS A 85 16.41 5.49 -3.45
N ALA A 86 17.59 6.06 -3.26
CA ALA A 86 18.56 5.56 -2.28
C ALA A 86 17.99 5.63 -0.86
N SER A 87 17.35 6.75 -0.49
CA SER A 87 16.70 6.90 0.82
C SER A 87 15.59 5.89 1.03
N ALA A 88 14.69 5.71 0.05
CA ALA A 88 13.61 4.74 0.14
C ALA A 88 14.14 3.31 0.31
N ILE A 89 15.14 2.90 -0.48
CA ILE A 89 15.78 1.58 -0.35
C ILE A 89 16.38 1.41 1.03
N LYS A 90 17.09 2.42 1.55
CA LYS A 90 17.71 2.37 2.87
C LYS A 90 16.65 2.17 3.96
N THR A 91 15.61 2.99 3.97
CA THR A 91 14.50 2.86 4.93
C THR A 91 13.82 1.50 4.85
N ILE A 92 13.50 1.02 3.64
CA ILE A 92 12.88 -0.30 3.46
C ILE A 92 13.78 -1.39 4.03
N LYS A 93 15.08 -1.41 3.70
CA LYS A 93 16.00 -2.45 4.18
C LYS A 93 16.26 -2.38 5.69
N THR A 94 16.25 -1.19 6.29
CA THR A 94 16.42 -1.03 7.74
C THR A 94 15.29 -1.68 8.54
N HIS A 95 14.04 -1.51 8.11
CA HIS A 95 12.87 -2.02 8.84
C HIS A 95 12.35 -3.36 8.31
N ALA A 96 12.64 -3.66 7.05
CA ALA A 96 12.15 -4.82 6.30
C ALA A 96 13.29 -5.44 5.44
N PRO A 97 14.30 -6.06 6.07
CA PRO A 97 15.52 -6.53 5.38
C PRO A 97 15.25 -7.59 4.31
N THR A 98 14.20 -8.40 4.48
CA THR A 98 13.80 -9.47 3.54
C THR A 98 12.82 -8.98 2.46
N ALA A 99 12.58 -7.67 2.34
CA ALA A 99 11.63 -7.13 1.40
C ALA A 99 12.14 -7.27 -0.04
N LYS A 100 11.28 -7.78 -0.92
CA LYS A 100 11.52 -7.76 -2.36
C LYS A 100 11.18 -6.38 -2.90
N ILE A 101 12.21 -5.63 -3.30
CA ILE A 101 12.06 -4.29 -3.86
C ILE A 101 12.02 -4.39 -5.39
N SER A 102 11.04 -3.73 -6.00
CA SER A 102 10.88 -3.63 -7.45
C SER A 102 10.74 -2.16 -7.85
N PHE A 103 11.34 -1.81 -8.98
CA PHE A 103 11.31 -0.45 -9.54
C PHE A 103 10.57 -0.48 -10.87
N ARG A 104 9.69 0.48 -11.09
CA ARG A 104 9.01 0.69 -12.37
C ARG A 104 9.00 2.17 -12.70
N LYS A 105 9.12 2.51 -13.99
CA LYS A 105 8.94 3.89 -14.44
C LYS A 105 7.48 4.30 -14.22
N ALA A 106 7.26 5.54 -13.78
CA ALA A 106 5.92 6.09 -13.56
C ALA A 106 5.28 6.56 -14.88
#